data_AF-A0A494T4T9-F1
#
_entry.id   AF-A0A494T4T9-F1
#
_cell.length_a   1.000
_cell.length_b   1.000
_cell.length_c   1.000
_cell.angle_alpha   90.00
_cell.angle_beta   90.00
_cell.angle_gamma   90.00
#
_symmetry.space_group_name_H-M   'P 1'
#
loop_
_entity.id
_entity.type
_entity.pdbx_description
1 polymer ?
#
loop_
_entity_poly.entity_id
_entity_poly.type
_entity_poly.pdbx_seq_one_letter_code
_entity_poly.pdbx_strand_id
1 'polypeptide(L)'
;MQASPEFQELRRRLRSFVFPMTAFFLIWYVVYVLLSTYAVGFMSTPVWGNINVGLLLGLGQFVTTFAITGIYVKFANRELDPRAEALRNEMIASQEAKR
;
A
#
# COMPACT_ATOMS: atom_id res chain seq x y z
N MET A 1 20.23 21.46 -5.65
CA MET A 1 18.75 21.53 -5.63
C MET A 1 18.08 20.21 -5.19
N GLN A 2 18.68 19.37 -4.33
CA GLN A 2 18.05 18.10 -3.88
C GLN A 2 18.18 17.85 -2.35
N ALA A 3 18.34 18.90 -1.57
CA ALA A 3 18.53 18.82 -0.12
C ALA A 3 17.73 19.90 0.62
N SER A 4 16.51 20.22 0.17
CA SER A 4 15.64 21.04 1.02
C SER A 4 15.12 20.18 2.18
N PRO A 5 15.08 20.71 3.42
CA PRO A 5 14.61 19.99 4.61
C PRO A 5 13.23 19.33 4.43
N GLU A 6 12.35 19.95 3.65
CA GLU A 6 11.00 19.45 3.33
C GLU A 6 11.02 18.10 2.60
N PHE A 7 11.96 17.86 1.69
CA PHE A 7 12.06 16.58 0.99
C PHE A 7 12.53 15.46 1.91
N GLN A 8 13.38 15.75 2.91
CA GLN A 8 13.81 14.75 3.87
C GLN A 8 12.72 14.40 4.88
N GLU A 9 11.96 15.39 5.35
CA GLU A 9 10.85 15.16 6.28
C GLU A 9 9.76 14.32 5.62
N LEU A 10 9.47 14.60 4.34
CA LEU A 10 8.59 13.77 3.55
C LEU A 10 9.13 12.34 3.39
N ARG A 11 10.39 12.19 2.97
CA ARG A 11 10.99 10.86 2.81
C ARG A 11 10.98 10.06 4.11
N ARG A 12 11.12 10.73 5.25
CA ARG A 12 11.03 10.11 6.58
C ARG A 12 9.60 9.65 6.89
N ARG A 13 8.59 10.46 6.62
CA ARG A 13 7.16 10.10 6.80
C ARG A 13 6.72 8.94 5.92
N LEU A 14 7.09 8.97 4.64
CA LEU A 14 6.79 7.88 3.71
C LEU A 14 7.47 6.59 4.16
N ARG A 15 8.74 6.65 4.57
CA ARG A 15 9.49 5.48 5.02
C ARG A 15 8.99 4.93 6.36
N SER A 16 8.58 5.79 7.30
CA SER A 16 7.95 5.34 8.56
C SER A 16 6.59 4.70 8.36
N PHE A 17 5.94 4.95 7.22
CA PHE A 17 4.66 4.34 6.89
C PHE A 17 4.83 3.04 6.08
N VAL A 18 5.71 3.04 5.08
CA VAL A 18 5.94 1.89 4.20
C VAL A 18 6.66 0.76 4.92
N PHE A 19 7.66 1.03 5.77
CA PHE A 19 8.41 -0.03 6.46
C PHE A 19 7.54 -0.94 7.32
N PRO A 20 6.67 -0.41 8.22
CA PRO A 20 5.76 -1.24 9.00
C PRO A 20 4.81 -2.06 8.12
N MET A 21 4.29 -1.46 7.04
CA MET A 21 3.38 -2.15 6.12
C MET A 21 4.09 -3.30 5.38
N THR A 22 5.31 -3.09 4.91
CA THR A 22 6.12 -4.15 4.30
C THR A 22 6.46 -5.25 5.30
N ALA A 23 6.86 -4.89 6.52
CA ALA A 23 7.15 -5.86 7.57
C ALA A 23 5.90 -6.70 7.92
N PHE A 24 4.74 -6.05 8.07
CA PHE A 24 3.46 -6.72 8.28
C PHE A 24 3.15 -7.69 7.13
N PHE A 25 3.29 -7.25 5.88
CA PHE A 25 3.05 -8.10 4.71
C PHE A 25 3.96 -9.32 4.67
N LEU A 26 5.26 -9.15 4.95
CA LEU A 26 6.21 -10.25 4.99
C LEU A 26 5.88 -11.26 6.09
N ILE A 27 5.56 -10.77 7.30
CA ILE A 27 5.14 -11.64 8.41
C ILE A 27 3.88 -12.42 8.02
N TRP A 28 2.89 -11.74 7.47
CA TRP A 28 1.64 -12.34 7.02
C TRP A 28 1.84 -13.40 5.94
N TYR A 29 2.70 -13.12 4.96
CA TYR A 29 3.09 -14.08 3.93
C TYR A 29 3.78 -15.31 4.51
N VAL A 30 4.76 -15.12 5.40
CA VAL A 30 5.47 -16.24 6.06
C VAL A 30 4.50 -17.08 6.89
N VAL A 31 3.60 -16.46 7.65
CA VAL A 31 2.56 -17.17 8.41
C VAL A 31 1.71 -18.05 7.48
N TYR A 32 1.28 -17.52 6.34
CA TYR A 32 0.52 -18.29 5.35
C TYR A 32 1.32 -19.50 4.83
N VAL A 33 2.59 -19.31 4.46
CA VAL A 33 3.46 -20.39 3.99
C VAL A 33 3.62 -21.46 5.05
N LEU A 34 3.92 -21.08 6.30
CA LEU A 34 4.09 -22.02 7.41
C LEU A 34 2.80 -22.81 7.68
N LEU A 35 1.64 -22.15 7.69
CA LEU A 35 0.35 -22.84 7.85
C LEU A 35 0.08 -23.78 6.67
N SER A 36 0.38 -23.37 5.44
CA SER A 36 0.21 -24.19 4.24
C SER A 36 1.09 -25.44 4.24
N THR A 37 2.29 -25.38 4.82
CA THR A 37 3.24 -26.51 4.84
C THR A 37 3.06 -27.41 6.05
N TYR A 38 2.87 -26.84 7.24
CA TYR A 38 2.86 -27.60 8.49
C TYR A 38 1.45 -27.89 9.02
N ALA A 39 0.47 -27.05 8.69
CA ALA A 39 -0.90 -27.13 9.22
C ALA A 39 -1.93 -27.46 8.11
N VAL A 40 -1.61 -28.43 7.25
CA VAL A 40 -2.46 -28.84 6.11
C VAL A 40 -3.88 -29.22 6.56
N GLY A 41 -4.03 -29.86 7.73
CA GLY A 41 -5.34 -30.18 8.31
C GLY A 41 -6.17 -28.95 8.65
N PHE A 42 -5.54 -27.92 9.22
CA PHE A 42 -6.19 -26.63 9.49
C PHE A 42 -6.56 -25.92 8.19
N MET A 43 -5.65 -25.87 7.21
CA MET A 43 -5.88 -25.25 5.91
C MET A 43 -7.00 -25.93 5.11
N SER A 44 -7.15 -27.24 5.29
CA SER A 44 -8.22 -28.03 4.65
C SER A 44 -9.56 -27.95 5.39
N THR A 45 -9.62 -27.27 6.54
CA THR A 45 -10.87 -27.17 7.33
C THR A 45 -11.93 -26.41 6.52
N PRO A 46 -13.08 -27.04 6.21
CA PRO A 46 -14.15 -26.37 5.47
C PRO A 46 -14.83 -25.33 6.35
N VAL A 47 -15.11 -24.16 5.77
CA VAL A 47 -15.82 -23.03 6.40
C VAL A 47 -17.24 -22.93 5.84
N TRP A 48 -17.38 -22.99 4.52
CA TRP A 48 -18.68 -23.01 3.85
C TRP A 48 -18.62 -23.87 2.59
N GLY A 49 -19.36 -24.98 2.58
CA GLY A 49 -19.35 -25.89 1.44
C GLY A 49 -17.92 -26.31 1.09
N ASN A 50 -17.48 -26.01 -0.13
CA ASN A 50 -16.14 -26.32 -0.63
C ASN A 50 -15.09 -25.24 -0.33
N ILE A 51 -15.46 -24.15 0.36
CA ILE A 51 -14.53 -23.10 0.77
C ILE A 51 -13.86 -23.54 2.07
N ASN A 52 -12.54 -23.66 2.06
CA ASN A 52 -11.73 -23.98 3.23
C ASN A 52 -10.94 -22.77 3.74
N VAL A 53 -10.38 -22.91 4.95
CA VAL A 53 -9.57 -21.87 5.59
C VAL A 53 -8.38 -21.47 4.72
N GLY A 54 -7.72 -22.43 4.06
CA GLY A 54 -6.59 -22.16 3.20
C GLY A 54 -6.95 -21.25 2.01
N LEU A 55 -8.11 -21.48 1.39
CA LEU A 55 -8.63 -20.65 0.31
C LEU A 55 -8.93 -19.23 0.80
N LEU A 56 -9.53 -19.09 1.98
CA LEU A 56 -9.80 -17.78 2.59
C LEU A 56 -8.52 -17.02 2.91
N LEU A 57 -7.53 -17.68 3.51
CA LEU A 57 -6.23 -17.08 3.81
C LEU A 57 -5.48 -16.69 2.53
N GLY A 58 -5.52 -17.55 1.50
CA GLY A 58 -4.96 -17.25 0.18
C GLY A 58 -5.64 -16.04 -0.47
N LEU A 59 -6.97 -15.96 -0.44
CA LEU A 59 -7.70 -14.77 -0.91
C LEU A 59 -7.36 -13.53 -0.07
N GLY A 60 -7.18 -13.72 1.24
CA GLY A 60 -6.70 -12.70 2.16
C GLY A 60 -5.38 -12.08 1.71
N GLN A 61 -4.43 -12.86 1.18
CA GLN A 61 -3.17 -12.36 0.62
C GLN A 61 -3.40 -11.33 -0.50
N PHE A 62 -4.31 -11.64 -1.42
CA PHE A 62 -4.66 -10.73 -2.51
C PHE A 62 -5.30 -9.46 -1.98
N VAL A 63 -6.28 -9.59 -1.07
CA VAL A 63 -6.95 -8.44 -0.44
C VAL A 63 -5.94 -7.54 0.28
N THR A 64 -5.02 -8.11 1.06
CA THR A 64 -3.97 -7.32 1.72
C THR A 64 -3.04 -6.63 0.73
N THR A 65 -2.71 -7.27 -0.38
CA THR A 65 -1.86 -6.68 -1.43
C THR A 65 -2.54 -5.45 -2.06
N PHE A 66 -3.81 -5.58 -2.41
CA PHE A 66 -4.60 -4.47 -2.93
C PHE A 66 -4.78 -3.37 -1.89
N ALA A 67 -5.02 -3.73 -0.62
CA ALA A 67 -5.14 -2.78 0.47
C ALA A 67 -3.85 -1.97 0.65
N ILE A 68 -2.68 -2.62 0.70
CA ILE A 68 -1.38 -1.94 0.79
C ILE A 68 -1.18 -0.99 -0.40
N THR A 69 -1.50 -1.45 -1.61
CA THR A 69 -1.39 -0.64 -2.83
C THR A 69 -2.32 0.58 -2.77
N GLY A 70 -3.60 0.40 -2.41
CA GLY A 70 -4.56 1.49 -2.29
C GLY A 70 -4.19 2.49 -1.20
N ILE A 71 -3.71 2.01 -0.05
CA ILE A 71 -3.18 2.85 1.02
C ILE A 71 -1.97 3.65 0.51
N TYR A 72 -1.05 3.01 -0.22
CA TYR A 72 0.10 3.70 -0.82
C TYR A 72 -0.35 4.78 -1.80
N VAL A 73 -1.29 4.48 -2.72
CA VAL A 73 -1.83 5.47 -3.66
C VAL A 73 -2.50 6.62 -2.93
N LYS A 74 -3.30 6.34 -1.88
CA LYS A 74 -3.93 7.38 -1.06
C LYS A 74 -2.89 8.25 -0.33
N PHE A 75 -1.82 7.64 0.18
CA PHE A 75 -0.73 8.38 0.81
C PHE A 75 0.02 9.24 -0.22
N ALA A 76 0.36 8.66 -1.38
CA ALA A 76 1.04 9.36 -2.46
C ALA A 76 0.18 10.53 -2.97
N ASN A 77 -1.12 10.35 -3.18
CA ASN A 77 -2.02 11.42 -3.58
C ASN A 77 -2.09 12.52 -2.51
N ARG A 78 -2.25 12.18 -1.22
CA ARG A 78 -2.23 13.20 -0.16
C ARG A 78 -0.96 14.06 -0.12
N GLU A 79 0.16 13.50 -0.53
CA GLU A 79 1.43 14.20 -0.56
C GLU A 79 1.72 14.90 -1.90
N LEU A 80 1.20 14.34 -3.00
CA LEU A 80 1.34 14.87 -4.35
C LEU A 80 0.28 15.92 -4.69
N ASP A 81 -0.90 15.89 -4.05
CA ASP A 81 -2.01 16.81 -4.27
C ASP A 81 -1.62 18.29 -4.04
N PRO A 82 -0.85 18.67 -3.00
CA PRO A 82 -0.34 20.04 -2.87
C PRO A 82 0.54 20.47 -4.06
N ARG A 83 1.27 19.51 -4.65
CA ARG A 83 2.15 19.77 -5.82
C ARG A 83 1.37 19.78 -7.13
N ALA A 84 0.33 18.95 -7.24
CA ALA A 84 -0.55 18.90 -8.40
C ALA A 84 -1.45 20.15 -8.48
N GLU A 85 -1.95 20.65 -7.35
CA GLU A 85 -2.67 21.93 -7.28
C GLU A 85 -1.76 23.12 -7.63
N ALA A 86 -0.53 23.15 -7.12
CA ALA A 86 0.44 24.20 -7.47
C ALA A 86 0.75 24.21 -8.98
N LEU A 87 0.97 23.03 -9.58
CA LEU A 87 1.24 22.90 -11.01
C LEU A 87 0.01 23.27 -11.86
N ARG A 88 -1.20 22.89 -11.41
CA ARG A 88 -2.46 23.26 -12.09
C ARG A 88 -2.68 24.78 -12.06
N ASN A 89 -2.38 25.43 -10.94
CA ASN A 89 -2.49 26.89 -10.81
C ASN A 89 -1.44 27.62 -11.66
N GLU A 90 -0.20 27.11 -11.74
CA GLU A 90 0.82 27.64 -12.68
C GLU A 90 0.39 27.47 -14.15
N MET A 91 -0.18 26.33 -14.51
CA MET A 91 -0.69 26.09 -15.86
C MET A 91 -1.85 27.03 -16.22
N ILE A 92 -2.75 27.32 -15.28
CA ILE A 92 -3.85 28.25 -15.49
C ILE A 92 -3.33 29.70 -15.60
N ALA A 93 -2.45 30.13 -14.69
CA ALA A 93 -1.88 31.47 -14.69
C ALA A 93 -1.01 31.76 -15.94
N SER A 94 -0.25 30.77 -16.41
CA SER A 94 0.55 30.89 -17.63
C SER A 94 -0.29 30.89 -18.92
N GLN A 95 -1.51 30.33 -18.89
CA GLN A 95 -2.47 30.45 -19.99
C GLN A 95 -3.20 31.80 -19.99
N GLU A 96 -3.51 32.37 -18.82
CA GLU A 96 -4.08 33.72 -18.71
C GLU A 96 -3.07 34.80 -19.13
N ALA A 97 -1.80 34.68 -18.75
CA ALA A 97 -0.75 35.63 -19.16
C ALA A 97 -0.43 35.60 -20.67
N LYS A 98 -0.87 34.57 -21.40
CA LYS A 98 -0.67 34.42 -22.85
C LYS A 98 -1.88 34.86 -23.69
N ARG A 99 -2.99 35.25 -23.05
CA ARG A 99 -4.25 35.62 -23.71
C ARG A 99 -4.50 37.13 -23.60
#